data_AF-W5JAU5-F1
#
_entry.id   AF-W5JAU5-F1
#
_cell.length_a   1.000
_cell.length_b   1.000
_cell.length_c   1.000
_cell.angle_alpha   90.00
_cell.angle_beta   90.00
_cell.angle_gamma   90.00
#
_symmetry.space_group_name_H-M   'P 1'
#
loop_
_entity.id
_entity.type
_entity.pdbx_description
1 polymer ?
#
loop_
_entity_poly.entity_id
_entity_poly.type
_entity_poly.pdbx_seq_one_letter_code
_entity_poly.pdbx_strand_id
1 'polypeptide(L)'
;MSGGDGHIVEELRGFESRCCRLQNSYDRLQTERLQFLRTIATIVGVNEPCENNIRDKIRDITNHNQALHDQVAQLREQHHQEVAKHRDQQENSACRLKNEEQHRMNLEERLEKACHELQHFRSEHTTLSEYLVRLARSLCWSECTEPPAPGSDTTILSETLLERAERLATHHEHHLHGGCDKSCWEAINHHHHHHHSHSASHGHPPKLRRERSCTDIPLKESSTLYHMQRKVRVLKEQIQRRDLHLELLRRKIALLEDNARGRATLQTERDEAMHKARRNSKQAERTTQQLAEVKAQLAEVKHQLNEASEYKITALERARKCDELQSRVCELETERERLVGQLAAYKSRARSAVETSHDRRVRDEHTLSHLREELNRLKTQLADTNHRLSQLQVFRSSVAKLLHASDCSDSDVLQKLQTVCSGHHHLAHHHHPHRHHSASNLSRRYDSSSPLPGGDLHVSRYDDLAATTAGTGGGSQTLGCRPLSSSPVHGRRYIDSGFNDHDHHYDDDFDFHKKY
;
A
#
# COMPACT_ATOMS: atom_id res chain seq x y z
N MET A 1 93.18 54.34 -0.48
CA MET A 1 92.34 53.32 -1.14
C MET A 1 91.34 52.81 -0.10
N SER A 2 90.21 53.48 0.12
CA SER A 2 89.36 53.23 1.32
C SER A 2 87.85 53.30 1.07
N GLY A 3 87.42 53.22 -0.20
CA GLY A 3 86.01 53.34 -0.59
C GLY A 3 85.38 52.08 -1.20
N GLY A 4 86.19 51.04 -1.49
CA GLY A 4 85.69 49.80 -2.11
C GLY A 4 85.05 48.84 -1.11
N ASP A 5 85.71 48.61 0.02
CA ASP A 5 85.32 47.59 1.00
C ASP A 5 83.93 47.85 1.61
N GLY A 6 83.57 49.13 1.81
CA GLY A 6 82.25 49.51 2.31
C GLY A 6 81.10 49.06 1.41
N HIS A 7 81.25 49.19 0.07
CA HIS A 7 80.23 48.77 -0.89
C HIS A 7 80.04 47.26 -0.89
N ILE A 8 81.15 46.51 -0.81
CA ILE A 8 81.12 45.04 -0.78
C ILE A 8 80.48 44.54 0.53
N VAL A 9 80.79 45.17 1.67
CA VAL A 9 80.15 44.86 2.96
C VAL A 9 78.64 45.16 2.93
N GLU A 10 78.23 46.26 2.30
CA GLU A 10 76.82 46.64 2.19
C GLU A 10 76.03 45.73 1.22
N GLU A 11 76.64 45.30 0.12
CA GLU A 11 76.08 44.29 -0.80
C GLU A 11 75.96 42.90 -0.15
N LEU A 12 76.98 42.46 0.60
CA LEU A 12 76.95 41.21 1.37
C LEU A 12 75.84 41.24 2.43
N ARG A 13 75.71 42.33 3.17
CA ARG A 13 74.62 42.54 4.14
C ARG A 13 73.25 42.57 3.46
N GLY A 14 73.17 43.13 2.26
CA GLY A 14 71.99 43.08 1.40
C GLY A 14 71.65 41.66 0.91
N PHE A 15 72.66 40.84 0.60
CA PHE A 15 72.50 39.43 0.23
C PHE A 15 72.04 38.58 1.41
N GLU A 16 72.71 38.68 2.56
CA GLU A 16 72.32 38.02 3.80
C GLU A 16 70.87 38.36 4.19
N SER A 17 70.50 39.64 4.11
CA SER A 17 69.12 40.11 4.32
C SER A 17 68.11 39.52 3.32
N ARG A 18 68.50 39.20 2.07
CA ARG A 18 67.65 38.48 1.11
C ARG A 18 67.54 37.00 1.49
N CYS A 19 68.65 36.34 1.87
CA CYS A 19 68.66 34.95 2.33
C CYS A 19 67.78 34.75 3.58
N CYS A 20 67.90 35.59 4.60
CA CYS A 20 67.03 35.53 5.78
C CYS A 20 65.54 35.75 5.44
N ARG A 21 65.23 36.62 4.47
CA ARG A 21 63.84 36.81 4.00
C ARG A 21 63.30 35.61 3.23
N LEU A 22 64.13 34.96 2.42
CA LEU A 22 63.78 33.72 1.72
C LEU A 22 63.58 32.56 2.70
N GLN A 23 64.47 32.39 3.69
CA GLN A 23 64.33 31.38 4.75
C GLN A 23 63.03 31.59 5.54
N ASN A 24 62.80 32.81 6.04
CA ASN A 24 61.56 33.18 6.73
C ASN A 24 60.30 33.05 5.84
N SER A 25 60.42 32.97 4.51
CA SER A 25 59.30 32.67 3.61
C SER A 25 59.10 31.16 3.43
N TYR A 26 60.21 30.41 3.31
CA TYR A 26 60.23 28.96 3.22
C TYR A 26 59.69 28.30 4.50
N ASP A 27 60.13 28.74 5.67
CA ASP A 27 59.70 28.19 6.98
C ASP A 27 58.20 28.37 7.21
N ARG A 28 57.64 29.52 6.78
CA ARG A 28 56.19 29.78 6.81
C ARG A 28 55.44 28.86 5.85
N LEU A 29 55.89 28.75 4.59
CA LEU A 29 55.27 27.87 3.60
C LEU A 29 55.33 26.38 4.02
N GLN A 30 56.44 25.96 4.64
CA GLN A 30 56.59 24.61 5.21
C GLN A 30 55.62 24.39 6.39
N THR A 31 55.44 25.41 7.25
CA THR A 31 54.48 25.37 8.36
C THR A 31 53.04 25.29 7.84
N GLU A 32 52.68 26.09 6.84
CA GLU A 32 51.36 26.08 6.20
C GLU A 32 51.07 24.74 5.51
N ARG A 33 52.04 24.18 4.77
CA ARG A 33 51.93 22.82 4.19
C ARG A 33 51.73 21.75 5.26
N LEU A 34 52.47 21.81 6.37
CA LEU A 34 52.32 20.83 7.46
C LEU A 34 50.97 20.96 8.17
N GLN A 35 50.47 22.20 8.34
CA GLN A 35 49.15 22.46 8.90
C GLN A 35 48.03 21.91 7.99
N PHE A 36 48.13 22.13 6.67
CA PHE A 36 47.22 21.60 5.66
C PHE A 36 47.21 20.06 5.63
N LEU A 37 48.39 19.42 5.64
CA LEU A 37 48.51 17.96 5.71
C LEU A 37 47.93 17.39 7.00
N ARG A 38 48.09 18.08 8.14
CA ARG A 38 47.41 17.71 9.41
C ARG A 38 45.89 17.78 9.29
N THR A 39 45.34 18.85 8.73
CA THR A 39 43.89 18.98 8.52
C THR A 39 43.34 17.84 7.65
N ILE A 40 44.01 17.51 6.54
CA ILE A 40 43.58 16.39 5.69
C ILE A 40 43.73 15.05 6.42
N ALA A 41 44.85 14.80 7.10
CA ALA A 41 45.08 13.57 7.86
C ALA A 41 43.98 13.33 8.92
N THR A 42 43.56 14.37 9.64
CA THR A 42 42.41 14.29 10.56
C THR A 42 41.11 13.95 9.84
N ILE A 43 40.85 14.51 8.65
CA ILE A 43 39.62 14.24 7.87
C ILE A 43 39.58 12.79 7.34
N VAL A 44 40.72 12.23 6.90
CA VAL A 44 40.78 10.85 6.37
C VAL A 44 41.13 9.78 7.41
N GLY A 45 41.30 10.15 8.68
CA GLY A 45 41.59 9.21 9.78
C GLY A 45 42.99 8.62 9.71
N VAL A 46 44.01 9.43 9.42
CA VAL A 46 45.42 9.04 9.39
C VAL A 46 46.18 9.69 10.54
N ASN A 47 46.89 8.90 11.35
CA ASN A 47 47.57 9.37 12.56
C ASN A 47 48.80 10.26 12.29
N GLU A 48 49.44 10.10 11.14
CA GLU A 48 50.63 10.85 10.74
C GLU A 48 50.33 11.71 9.49
N PRO A 49 50.63 13.03 9.48
CA PRO A 49 50.37 13.94 8.37
C PRO A 49 51.39 13.78 7.21
N CYS A 50 51.72 12.53 6.86
CA CYS A 50 52.56 12.19 5.72
C CYS A 50 51.73 12.14 4.45
N GLU A 51 52.21 12.78 3.39
CA GLU A 51 51.50 12.90 2.11
C GLU A 51 51.22 11.54 1.45
N ASN A 52 52.12 10.55 1.62
CA ASN A 52 51.92 9.20 1.12
C ASN A 52 50.79 8.48 1.89
N ASN A 53 50.86 8.47 3.22
CA ASN A 53 49.84 7.83 4.08
C ASN A 53 48.43 8.39 3.81
N ILE A 54 48.33 9.71 3.60
CA ILE A 54 47.09 10.40 3.21
C ILE A 54 46.63 9.92 1.82
N ARG A 55 47.52 9.92 0.83
CA ARG A 55 47.23 9.53 -0.56
C ARG A 55 46.77 8.08 -0.66
N ASP A 56 47.39 7.18 0.09
CA ASP A 56 47.03 5.77 0.13
C ASP A 56 45.71 5.54 0.86
N LYS A 57 45.47 6.22 1.98
CA LYS A 57 44.17 6.17 2.66
C LYS A 57 43.01 6.71 1.80
N ILE A 58 43.24 7.77 1.02
CA ILE A 58 42.26 8.28 0.05
C ILE A 58 42.00 7.22 -1.04
N ARG A 59 43.04 6.58 -1.56
CA ARG A 59 42.94 5.50 -2.56
C ARG A 59 42.09 4.34 -2.04
N ASP A 60 42.34 3.89 -0.80
CA ASP A 60 41.59 2.81 -0.16
C ASP A 60 40.11 3.17 0.03
N ILE A 61 39.82 4.39 0.49
CA ILE A 61 38.45 4.91 0.63
C ILE A 61 37.75 4.98 -0.73
N THR A 62 38.44 5.45 -1.78
CA THR A 62 37.89 5.49 -3.15
C THR A 62 37.59 4.08 -3.69
N ASN A 63 38.53 3.14 -3.52
CA ASN A 63 38.34 1.75 -3.94
C ASN A 63 37.18 1.08 -3.19
N HIS A 64 37.05 1.32 -1.88
CA HIS A 64 35.96 0.80 -1.07
C HIS A 64 34.60 1.40 -1.47
N ASN A 65 34.54 2.71 -1.69
CA ASN A 65 33.33 3.38 -2.19
C ASN A 65 32.93 2.85 -3.58
N GLN A 66 33.88 2.58 -4.47
CA GLN A 66 33.58 1.95 -5.77
C GLN A 66 32.98 0.55 -5.58
N ALA A 67 33.59 -0.30 -4.75
CA ALA A 67 33.07 -1.64 -4.46
C ALA A 67 31.65 -1.60 -3.83
N LEU A 68 31.36 -0.62 -2.97
CA LEU A 68 30.02 -0.38 -2.43
C LEU A 68 29.04 0.09 -3.51
N HIS A 69 29.45 0.97 -4.43
CA HIS A 69 28.62 1.38 -5.58
C HIS A 69 28.30 0.20 -6.50
N ASP A 70 29.28 -0.67 -6.79
CA ASP A 70 29.11 -1.86 -7.61
C ASP A 70 28.18 -2.88 -6.91
N GLN A 71 28.31 -3.06 -5.59
CA GLN A 71 27.41 -3.89 -4.79
C GLN A 71 25.97 -3.34 -4.79
N VAL A 72 25.80 -2.02 -4.64
CA VAL A 72 24.48 -1.36 -4.71
C VAL A 72 23.87 -1.50 -6.12
N ALA A 73 24.67 -1.46 -7.18
CA ALA A 73 24.19 -1.72 -8.54
C ALA A 73 23.72 -3.17 -8.71
N GLN A 74 24.48 -4.15 -8.22
CA GLN A 74 24.10 -5.58 -8.24
C GLN A 74 22.81 -5.84 -7.44
N LEU A 75 22.67 -5.26 -6.23
CA LEU A 75 21.47 -5.40 -5.42
C LEU A 75 20.23 -4.77 -6.07
N ARG A 76 20.39 -3.63 -6.78
CA ARG A 76 19.31 -3.01 -7.56
C ARG A 76 18.86 -3.88 -8.74
N GLU A 77 19.81 -4.50 -9.44
CA GLU A 77 19.52 -5.41 -10.54
C GLU A 77 18.82 -6.69 -10.05
N GLN A 78 19.31 -7.30 -8.96
CA GLN A 78 18.64 -8.44 -8.31
C GLN A 78 17.21 -8.10 -7.87
N HIS A 79 17.00 -6.94 -7.23
CA HIS A 79 15.68 -6.47 -6.86
C HIS A 79 14.78 -6.26 -8.08
N HIS A 80 15.30 -5.72 -9.19
CA HIS A 80 14.54 -5.56 -10.42
C HIS A 80 14.10 -6.92 -11.02
N GLN A 81 14.99 -7.91 -10.99
CA GLN A 81 14.70 -9.28 -11.44
C GLN A 81 13.65 -9.98 -10.57
N GLU A 82 13.70 -9.84 -9.24
CA GLU A 82 12.66 -10.40 -8.36
C GLU A 82 11.31 -9.70 -8.52
N VAL A 83 11.29 -8.36 -8.71
CA VAL A 83 10.06 -7.63 -9.03
C VAL A 83 9.45 -8.10 -10.35
N ALA A 84 10.27 -8.37 -11.38
CA ALA A 84 9.80 -8.94 -12.64
C ALA A 84 9.21 -10.34 -12.45
N LYS A 85 9.90 -11.25 -11.75
CA LYS A 85 9.40 -12.61 -11.45
C LYS A 85 8.08 -12.58 -10.67
N HIS A 86 7.97 -11.73 -9.65
CA HIS A 86 6.72 -11.60 -8.88
C HIS A 86 5.57 -11.05 -9.72
N ARG A 87 5.85 -10.10 -10.62
CA ARG A 87 4.86 -9.61 -11.58
C ARG A 87 4.38 -10.72 -12.51
N ASP A 88 5.29 -11.50 -13.10
CA ASP A 88 4.93 -12.62 -13.97
C ASP A 88 4.11 -13.69 -13.22
N GLN A 89 4.46 -13.99 -11.97
CA GLN A 89 3.69 -14.88 -11.09
C GLN A 89 2.29 -14.33 -10.79
N GLN A 90 2.16 -13.01 -10.57
CA GLN A 90 0.88 -12.34 -10.34
C GLN A 90 -0.01 -12.37 -11.59
N GLU A 91 0.53 -12.04 -12.77
CA GLU A 91 -0.21 -12.06 -14.04
C GLU A 91 -0.67 -13.48 -14.40
N ASN A 92 0.19 -14.50 -14.23
CA ASN A 92 -0.18 -15.91 -14.41
C ASN A 92 -1.26 -16.38 -13.41
N SER A 93 -1.24 -15.89 -12.17
CA SER A 93 -2.23 -16.26 -11.14
C SER A 93 -3.57 -15.57 -11.37
N ALA A 94 -3.57 -14.30 -11.80
CA ALA A 94 -4.77 -13.59 -12.23
C ALA A 94 -5.41 -14.22 -13.48
N CYS A 95 -4.60 -14.74 -14.41
CA CYS A 95 -5.10 -15.50 -15.57
C CYS A 95 -5.80 -16.80 -15.15
N ARG A 96 -5.19 -17.57 -14.23
CA ARG A 96 -5.81 -18.78 -13.67
C ARG A 96 -7.13 -18.48 -12.96
N LEU A 97 -7.17 -17.45 -12.10
CA LEU A 97 -8.39 -17.06 -11.39
C LEU A 97 -9.56 -16.73 -12.35
N LYS A 98 -9.29 -16.01 -13.45
CA LYS A 98 -10.29 -15.69 -14.47
C LYS A 98 -10.84 -16.92 -15.19
N ASN A 99 -9.99 -17.92 -15.44
CA ASN A 99 -10.41 -19.18 -16.07
C ASN A 99 -11.31 -20.00 -15.13
N GLU A 100 -10.96 -20.08 -13.84
CA GLU A 100 -11.80 -20.72 -12.82
C GLU A 100 -13.13 -19.98 -12.60
N GLU A 101 -13.13 -18.64 -12.63
CA GLU A 101 -14.35 -17.84 -12.55
C GLU A 101 -15.26 -18.04 -13.78
N GLN A 102 -14.70 -18.07 -14.99
CA GLN A 102 -15.46 -18.42 -16.18
C GLN A 102 -16.00 -19.86 -16.11
N HIS A 103 -15.24 -20.81 -15.55
CA HIS A 103 -15.71 -22.17 -15.32
C HIS A 103 -16.87 -22.22 -14.31
N ARG A 104 -16.77 -21.48 -13.20
CA ARG A 104 -17.84 -21.28 -12.21
C ARG A 104 -19.10 -20.74 -12.87
N MET A 105 -19.02 -19.65 -13.64
CA MET A 105 -20.18 -19.09 -14.35
C MET A 105 -20.81 -20.09 -15.32
N ASN A 106 -19.99 -20.87 -16.05
CA ASN A 106 -20.48 -21.91 -16.97
C ASN A 106 -21.16 -23.09 -16.21
N LEU A 107 -20.80 -23.35 -14.96
CA LEU A 107 -21.48 -24.33 -14.11
C LEU A 107 -22.76 -23.77 -13.50
N GLU A 108 -22.77 -22.50 -13.09
CA GLU A 108 -23.95 -21.78 -12.58
C GLU A 108 -25.05 -21.70 -13.64
N GLU A 109 -24.72 -21.31 -14.88
CA GLU A 109 -25.67 -21.28 -16.01
C GLU A 109 -26.26 -22.67 -16.33
N ARG A 110 -25.45 -23.73 -16.19
CA ARG A 110 -25.90 -25.13 -16.39
C ARG A 110 -26.78 -25.63 -15.25
N LEU A 111 -26.48 -25.23 -14.01
CA LEU A 111 -27.31 -25.52 -12.84
C LEU A 111 -28.66 -24.81 -12.94
N GLU A 112 -28.66 -23.53 -13.34
CA GLU A 112 -29.87 -22.75 -13.56
C GLU A 112 -30.77 -23.38 -14.64
N LYS A 113 -30.20 -23.82 -15.78
CA LYS A 113 -30.95 -24.55 -16.81
C LYS A 113 -31.56 -25.85 -16.28
N ALA A 114 -30.78 -26.66 -15.55
CA ALA A 114 -31.28 -27.89 -14.94
C ALA A 114 -32.37 -27.63 -13.88
N CYS A 115 -32.30 -26.53 -13.13
CA CYS A 115 -33.36 -26.11 -12.20
C CYS A 115 -34.64 -25.73 -12.94
N HIS A 116 -34.56 -25.00 -14.06
CA HIS A 116 -35.71 -24.68 -14.91
C HIS A 116 -36.35 -25.94 -15.53
N GLU A 117 -35.54 -26.87 -16.03
CA GLU A 117 -36.00 -28.17 -16.55
C GLU A 117 -36.72 -28.99 -15.46
N LEU A 118 -36.14 -29.10 -14.26
CA LEU A 118 -36.78 -29.79 -13.13
C LEU A 118 -38.08 -29.10 -12.67
N GLN A 119 -38.19 -27.78 -12.78
CA GLN A 119 -39.42 -27.05 -12.51
C GLN A 119 -40.48 -27.29 -13.59
N HIS A 120 -40.09 -27.38 -14.87
CA HIS A 120 -40.98 -27.75 -15.98
C HIS A 120 -41.58 -29.15 -15.75
N PHE A 121 -40.75 -30.17 -15.56
CA PHE A 121 -41.20 -31.54 -15.32
C PHE A 121 -42.08 -31.68 -14.07
N ARG A 122 -41.83 -30.89 -13.02
CA ARG A 122 -42.72 -30.82 -11.85
C ARG A 122 -44.10 -30.23 -12.19
N SER A 123 -44.17 -29.21 -13.04
CA SER A 123 -45.45 -28.63 -13.48
C SER A 123 -46.26 -29.58 -14.37
N GLU A 124 -45.58 -30.34 -15.25
CA GLU A 124 -46.19 -31.40 -16.06
C GLU A 124 -46.68 -32.56 -15.20
N HIS A 125 -45.87 -33.01 -14.23
CA HIS A 125 -46.23 -34.06 -13.27
C HIS A 125 -47.47 -33.69 -12.43
N THR A 126 -47.56 -32.46 -11.93
CA THR A 126 -48.76 -31.96 -11.25
C THR A 126 -49.97 -31.96 -12.18
N THR A 127 -49.82 -31.46 -13.42
CA THR A 127 -50.91 -31.40 -14.41
C THR A 127 -51.44 -32.79 -14.76
N LEU A 128 -50.55 -33.77 -14.93
CA LEU A 128 -50.89 -35.18 -15.16
C LEU A 128 -51.57 -35.78 -13.92
N SER A 129 -51.05 -35.53 -12.73
CA SER A 129 -51.60 -36.04 -11.46
C SER A 129 -53.03 -35.53 -11.23
N GLU A 130 -53.30 -34.24 -11.49
CA GLU A 130 -54.65 -33.66 -11.45
C GLU A 130 -55.58 -34.24 -12.54
N TYR A 131 -55.05 -34.59 -13.71
CA TYR A 131 -55.83 -35.27 -14.75
C TYR A 131 -56.22 -36.70 -14.32
N LEU A 132 -55.29 -37.48 -13.77
CA LEU A 132 -55.55 -38.85 -13.30
C LEU A 132 -56.59 -38.88 -12.18
N VAL A 133 -56.55 -37.94 -11.22
CA VAL A 133 -57.61 -37.82 -10.18
C VAL A 133 -58.97 -37.47 -10.78
N ARG A 134 -59.04 -36.58 -11.78
CA ARG A 134 -60.30 -36.26 -12.47
C ARG A 134 -60.84 -37.49 -13.20
N LEU A 135 -59.99 -38.24 -13.91
CA LEU A 135 -60.36 -39.49 -14.57
C LEU A 135 -60.83 -40.55 -13.56
N ALA A 136 -60.13 -40.71 -12.43
CA ALA A 136 -60.52 -41.64 -11.37
C ALA A 136 -61.92 -41.35 -10.82
N ARG A 137 -62.23 -40.07 -10.56
CA ARG A 137 -63.56 -39.63 -10.14
C ARG A 137 -64.62 -39.91 -11.21
N SER A 138 -64.32 -39.69 -12.50
CA SER A 138 -65.21 -40.02 -13.62
C SER A 138 -65.46 -41.52 -13.80
N LEU A 139 -64.50 -42.39 -13.44
CA LEU A 139 -64.64 -43.86 -13.43
C LEU A 139 -65.22 -44.40 -12.11
N CYS A 140 -65.69 -43.52 -11.23
CA CYS A 140 -66.16 -43.81 -9.87
C CYS A 140 -65.14 -44.59 -9.01
N TRP A 141 -63.83 -44.38 -9.21
CA TRP A 141 -62.77 -44.93 -8.37
C TRP A 141 -62.62 -44.09 -7.09
N SER A 142 -63.26 -44.51 -6.00
CA SER A 142 -63.32 -43.76 -4.73
C SER A 142 -62.01 -43.70 -3.94
N GLU A 143 -61.07 -44.60 -4.20
CA GLU A 143 -59.79 -44.71 -3.45
C GLU A 143 -58.72 -43.70 -3.93
N CYS A 144 -58.95 -43.03 -5.07
CA CYS A 144 -58.05 -41.99 -5.60
C CYS A 144 -58.67 -40.61 -5.34
N THR A 145 -58.58 -40.16 -4.09
CA THR A 145 -59.15 -38.88 -3.63
C THR A 145 -58.26 -37.69 -3.97
N GLU A 146 -56.93 -37.86 -3.92
CA GLU A 146 -55.92 -36.81 -3.99
C GLU A 146 -54.83 -37.13 -5.04
N PRO A 147 -54.16 -36.11 -5.62
CA PRO A 147 -53.13 -36.32 -6.62
C PRO A 147 -51.85 -36.93 -6.03
N PRO A 148 -51.17 -37.86 -6.74
CA PRO A 148 -49.85 -38.34 -6.35
C PRO A 148 -48.87 -37.21 -6.04
N ALA A 149 -48.07 -37.37 -4.97
CA ALA A 149 -47.13 -36.34 -4.55
C ALA A 149 -46.05 -36.08 -5.62
N PRO A 150 -45.52 -34.86 -5.76
CA PRO A 150 -44.54 -34.53 -6.81
C PRO A 150 -43.33 -35.48 -6.83
N GLY A 151 -43.12 -36.16 -7.96
CA GLY A 151 -42.07 -37.17 -8.12
C GLY A 151 -42.45 -38.60 -7.68
N SER A 152 -43.69 -38.83 -7.24
CA SER A 152 -44.27 -40.19 -7.15
C SER A 152 -44.56 -40.71 -8.55
N ASP A 153 -44.35 -42.01 -8.77
CA ASP A 153 -44.58 -42.64 -10.07
C ASP A 153 -46.08 -42.70 -10.40
N THR A 154 -46.47 -42.06 -11.49
CA THR A 154 -47.86 -42.00 -11.97
C THR A 154 -48.21 -43.14 -12.92
N THR A 155 -47.25 -43.94 -13.38
CA THR A 155 -47.49 -45.03 -14.36
C THR A 155 -48.52 -46.03 -13.85
N ILE A 156 -48.28 -46.60 -12.67
CA ILE A 156 -49.17 -47.58 -12.00
C ILE A 156 -50.60 -47.04 -11.83
N LEU A 157 -50.76 -45.75 -11.49
CA LEU A 157 -52.08 -45.12 -11.39
C LEU A 157 -52.74 -44.95 -12.77
N SER A 158 -51.98 -44.60 -13.81
CA SER A 158 -52.51 -44.51 -15.17
C SER A 158 -52.92 -45.88 -15.73
N GLU A 159 -52.12 -46.92 -15.50
CA GLU A 159 -52.41 -48.29 -15.94
C GLU A 159 -53.66 -48.86 -15.26
N THR A 160 -53.76 -48.76 -13.92
CA THR A 160 -54.92 -49.25 -13.16
C THR A 160 -56.23 -48.51 -13.52
N LEU A 161 -56.16 -47.22 -13.86
CA LEU A 161 -57.31 -46.48 -14.37
C LEU A 161 -57.69 -46.88 -15.80
N LEU A 162 -56.72 -47.16 -16.68
CA LEU A 162 -56.96 -47.67 -18.04
C LEU A 162 -57.63 -49.05 -18.01
N GLU A 163 -57.13 -49.99 -17.20
CA GLU A 163 -57.75 -51.32 -17.05
C GLU A 163 -59.22 -51.21 -16.57
N ARG A 164 -59.53 -50.25 -15.69
CA ARG A 164 -60.91 -50.03 -15.23
C ARG A 164 -61.78 -49.42 -16.32
N ALA A 165 -61.27 -48.49 -17.12
CA ALA A 165 -62.01 -47.94 -18.25
C ALA A 165 -62.38 -49.05 -19.25
N GLU A 166 -61.46 -49.97 -19.54
CA GLU A 166 -61.70 -51.14 -20.40
C GLU A 166 -62.75 -52.10 -19.81
N ARG A 167 -62.65 -52.43 -18.50
CA ARG A 167 -63.64 -53.26 -17.78
C ARG A 167 -65.03 -52.61 -17.74
N LEU A 168 -65.12 -51.29 -17.68
CA LEU A 168 -66.40 -50.56 -17.71
C LEU A 168 -66.98 -50.46 -19.12
N ALA A 169 -66.15 -50.27 -20.15
CA ALA A 169 -66.58 -50.25 -21.55
C ALA A 169 -67.17 -51.60 -21.99
N THR A 170 -66.44 -52.70 -21.72
CA THR A 170 -66.92 -54.06 -22.03
C THR A 170 -68.20 -54.43 -21.28
N HIS A 171 -68.35 -54.03 -20.01
CA HIS A 171 -69.61 -54.20 -19.27
C HIS A 171 -70.77 -53.37 -19.85
N HIS A 172 -70.49 -52.22 -20.47
CA HIS A 172 -71.52 -51.40 -21.13
C HIS A 172 -72.01 -52.02 -22.45
N GLU A 173 -71.09 -52.54 -23.27
CA GLU A 173 -71.43 -53.25 -24.53
C GLU A 173 -72.30 -54.49 -24.26
N HIS A 174 -71.96 -55.28 -23.24
CA HIS A 174 -72.78 -56.44 -22.84
C HIS A 174 -74.21 -56.07 -22.39
N HIS A 175 -74.42 -54.87 -21.83
CA HIS A 175 -75.76 -54.40 -21.45
C HIS A 175 -76.56 -53.78 -22.61
N LEU A 176 -75.92 -53.18 -23.61
CA LEU A 176 -76.60 -52.57 -24.75
C LEU A 176 -77.29 -53.59 -25.68
N HIS A 177 -76.87 -54.85 -25.66
CA HIS A 177 -77.58 -55.96 -26.32
C HIS A 177 -78.65 -56.64 -25.43
N GLY A 178 -78.78 -56.26 -24.15
CA GLY A 178 -79.64 -56.90 -23.16
C GLY A 178 -81.06 -56.32 -23.02
N GLY A 179 -81.74 -56.02 -24.13
CA GLY A 179 -83.09 -55.46 -24.13
C GLY A 179 -84.20 -56.52 -24.06
N CYS A 180 -84.91 -56.60 -22.92
CA CYS A 180 -85.96 -57.60 -22.61
C CYS A 180 -85.37 -59.02 -22.37
N ASP A 181 -85.71 -59.77 -21.31
CA ASP A 181 -87.02 -59.87 -20.64
C ASP A 181 -86.93 -60.17 -19.12
N LYS A 182 -88.06 -60.30 -18.42
CA LYS A 182 -88.17 -60.51 -16.96
C LYS A 182 -88.44 -61.98 -16.57
N SER A 183 -87.42 -62.82 -16.44
CA SER A 183 -87.54 -64.11 -15.74
C SER A 183 -86.19 -64.72 -15.29
N CYS A 184 -86.26 -65.85 -14.58
CA CYS A 184 -85.16 -66.79 -14.28
C CYS A 184 -84.04 -66.30 -13.36
N TRP A 185 -84.38 -66.16 -12.07
CA TRP A 185 -83.60 -66.89 -11.06
C TRP A 185 -83.90 -68.40 -11.20
N GLU A 186 -83.15 -69.15 -12.02
CA GLU A 186 -82.94 -70.63 -11.93
C GLU A 186 -82.13 -71.19 -13.13
N ALA A 187 -81.60 -72.41 -12.96
CA ALA A 187 -80.71 -73.19 -13.86
C ALA A 187 -79.30 -72.57 -14.10
N ILE A 188 -78.15 -73.17 -13.78
CA ILE A 188 -77.60 -74.55 -13.87
C ILE A 188 -76.93 -74.85 -15.23
N ASN A 189 -75.58 -74.91 -15.17
CA ASN A 189 -74.60 -75.64 -16.01
C ASN A 189 -74.62 -75.57 -17.55
N HIS A 190 -73.39 -75.50 -18.10
CA HIS A 190 -72.99 -75.74 -19.51
C HIS A 190 -73.41 -74.68 -20.54
N HIS A 191 -72.58 -74.30 -21.53
CA HIS A 191 -71.11 -74.40 -21.69
C HIS A 191 -70.68 -73.56 -22.92
N HIS A 192 -69.45 -73.01 -22.91
CA HIS A 192 -68.70 -72.59 -24.11
C HIS A 192 -69.33 -71.45 -24.97
N HIS A 193 -68.68 -70.86 -25.98
CA HIS A 193 -67.31 -71.02 -26.53
C HIS A 193 -66.51 -69.69 -26.33
N HIS A 194 -65.57 -69.12 -27.13
CA HIS A 194 -64.88 -69.41 -28.40
C HIS A 194 -63.48 -68.70 -28.37
N HIS A 195 -62.67 -68.43 -29.42
CA HIS A 195 -62.74 -68.56 -30.88
C HIS A 195 -61.44 -69.13 -31.50
N HIS A 196 -61.59 -69.67 -32.72
CA HIS A 196 -60.68 -69.87 -33.88
C HIS A 196 -59.15 -69.68 -33.75
N SER A 197 -58.32 -70.43 -34.48
CA SER A 197 -58.32 -70.62 -35.96
C SER A 197 -57.36 -71.77 -36.38
N HIS A 198 -57.31 -72.33 -37.60
CA HIS A 198 -58.12 -72.29 -38.84
C HIS A 198 -57.83 -73.56 -39.68
N SER A 199 -58.74 -73.93 -40.61
CA SER A 199 -58.51 -74.68 -41.89
C SER A 199 -57.87 -76.09 -41.91
N ALA A 200 -58.19 -77.00 -42.85
CA ALA A 200 -59.34 -77.13 -43.75
C ALA A 200 -59.34 -78.51 -44.49
N SER A 201 -60.54 -79.05 -44.79
CA SER A 201 -60.87 -79.87 -46.00
C SER A 201 -60.19 -81.26 -46.20
N HIS A 202 -60.73 -82.27 -46.89
CA HIS A 202 -62.01 -82.55 -47.57
C HIS A 202 -62.29 -84.08 -47.54
N GLY A 203 -63.54 -84.52 -47.77
CA GLY A 203 -63.84 -85.87 -48.29
C GLY A 203 -64.93 -86.65 -47.54
N HIS A 204 -65.97 -87.13 -48.23
CA HIS A 204 -67.12 -87.82 -47.64
C HIS A 204 -67.28 -89.29 -48.14
N PRO A 205 -68.09 -90.14 -47.45
CA PRO A 205 -68.11 -91.61 -47.62
C PRO A 205 -69.12 -92.09 -48.68
N PRO A 206 -69.30 -93.42 -48.87
CA PRO A 206 -70.48 -94.04 -48.22
C PRO A 206 -70.42 -95.55 -47.85
N LYS A 207 -71.21 -95.90 -46.83
CA LYS A 207 -72.15 -97.06 -46.69
C LYS A 207 -71.79 -98.50 -47.17
N LEU A 208 -72.05 -99.42 -46.22
CA LEU A 208 -72.70 -100.75 -46.39
C LEU A 208 -72.00 -101.89 -47.17
N ARG A 209 -71.69 -102.97 -46.44
CA ARG A 209 -72.14 -104.32 -46.83
C ARG A 209 -72.59 -105.12 -45.60
N ARG A 210 -73.88 -105.45 -45.57
CA ARG A 210 -74.51 -106.45 -44.68
C ARG A 210 -74.53 -107.78 -45.42
N GLU A 211 -74.43 -108.90 -44.72
CA GLU A 211 -75.21 -110.16 -44.91
C GLU A 211 -74.60 -111.31 -44.09
N ARG A 212 -75.49 -112.07 -43.42
CA ARG A 212 -75.44 -113.47 -42.93
C ARG A 212 -74.13 -114.01 -42.30
N SER A 213 -74.14 -114.54 -41.07
CA SER A 213 -74.97 -115.60 -40.47
C SER A 213 -74.64 -117.01 -40.96
N CYS A 214 -73.79 -117.70 -40.21
CA CYS A 214 -73.73 -119.16 -40.08
C CYS A 214 -73.75 -119.47 -38.57
N THR A 215 -74.88 -119.97 -38.06
CA THR A 215 -75.07 -121.36 -37.57
C THR A 215 -74.40 -121.68 -36.23
N ASP A 216 -75.18 -122.31 -35.34
CA ASP A 216 -74.79 -122.76 -34.01
C ASP A 216 -73.48 -123.55 -33.97
N ILE A 217 -72.67 -123.27 -32.94
CA ILE A 217 -71.54 -124.11 -32.52
C ILE A 217 -71.85 -124.61 -31.09
N PRO A 218 -71.61 -125.90 -30.77
CA PRO A 218 -72.39 -126.56 -29.72
C PRO A 218 -72.11 -126.11 -28.28
N LEU A 219 -73.08 -126.38 -27.40
CA LEU A 219 -73.05 -126.16 -25.94
C LEU A 219 -72.07 -127.10 -25.20
N LYS A 220 -70.81 -127.16 -25.66
CA LYS A 220 -69.71 -127.86 -24.99
C LYS A 220 -68.36 -127.11 -24.99
N GLU A 221 -68.28 -125.95 -25.64
CA GLU A 221 -67.03 -125.15 -25.78
C GLU A 221 -67.07 -123.80 -25.05
N SER A 222 -68.12 -123.52 -24.25
CA SER A 222 -68.30 -122.25 -23.53
C SER A 222 -67.08 -121.87 -22.64
N SER A 223 -66.36 -122.86 -22.12
CA SER A 223 -65.15 -122.67 -21.29
C SER A 223 -63.96 -122.07 -22.05
N THR A 224 -63.73 -122.45 -23.32
CA THR A 224 -62.61 -121.92 -24.12
C THR A 224 -62.89 -120.51 -24.61
N LEU A 225 -64.15 -120.23 -25.01
CA LEU A 225 -64.63 -118.89 -25.32
C LEU A 225 -64.45 -117.95 -24.12
N TYR A 226 -64.90 -118.34 -22.93
CA TYR A 226 -64.77 -117.55 -21.71
C TYR A 226 -63.31 -117.35 -21.28
N HIS A 227 -62.46 -118.37 -21.45
CA HIS A 227 -61.01 -118.25 -21.24
C HIS A 227 -60.39 -117.22 -22.21
N MET A 228 -60.72 -117.27 -23.50
CA MET A 228 -60.26 -116.31 -24.51
C MET A 228 -60.73 -114.89 -24.19
N GLN A 229 -62.00 -114.70 -23.83
CA GLN A 229 -62.55 -113.41 -23.40
C GLN A 229 -61.82 -112.85 -22.17
N ARG A 230 -61.56 -113.69 -21.15
CA ARG A 230 -60.78 -113.30 -19.96
C ARG A 230 -59.35 -112.91 -20.33
N LYS A 231 -58.70 -113.65 -21.23
CA LYS A 231 -57.35 -113.34 -21.73
C LYS A 231 -57.32 -112.01 -22.48
N VAL A 232 -58.31 -111.72 -23.33
CA VAL A 232 -58.46 -110.43 -24.01
C VAL A 232 -58.70 -109.29 -23.01
N ARG A 233 -59.49 -109.50 -21.95
CA ARG A 233 -59.70 -108.49 -20.89
C ARG A 233 -58.39 -108.16 -20.16
N VAL A 234 -57.64 -109.17 -19.72
CA VAL A 234 -56.35 -109.00 -19.05
C VAL A 234 -55.32 -108.32 -19.97
N LEU A 235 -55.29 -108.66 -21.26
CA LEU A 235 -54.40 -107.99 -22.22
C LEU A 235 -54.78 -106.52 -22.45
N LYS A 236 -56.09 -106.18 -22.53
CA LYS A 236 -56.55 -104.78 -22.58
C LYS A 236 -56.16 -104.00 -21.33
N GLU A 237 -56.31 -104.59 -20.14
CA GLU A 237 -55.84 -103.98 -18.89
C GLU A 237 -54.32 -103.80 -18.85
N GLN A 238 -53.54 -104.76 -19.37
CA GLN A 238 -52.08 -104.62 -19.46
C GLN A 238 -51.65 -103.51 -20.42
N ILE A 239 -52.37 -103.33 -21.55
CA ILE A 239 -52.16 -102.22 -22.48
C ILE A 239 -52.48 -100.89 -21.78
N GLN A 240 -53.66 -100.73 -21.18
CA GLN A 240 -54.04 -99.51 -20.45
C GLN A 240 -53.06 -99.15 -19.32
N ARG A 241 -52.53 -100.14 -18.58
CA ARG A 241 -51.50 -99.92 -17.56
C ARG A 241 -50.16 -99.45 -18.16
N ARG A 242 -49.79 -99.95 -19.35
CA ARG A 242 -48.60 -99.50 -20.08
C ARG A 242 -48.77 -98.10 -20.68
N ASP A 243 -49.94 -97.79 -21.23
CA ASP A 243 -50.25 -96.46 -21.77
C ASP A 243 -50.19 -95.40 -20.66
N LEU A 244 -50.79 -95.67 -19.50
CA LEU A 244 -50.69 -94.82 -18.32
C LEU A 244 -49.23 -94.67 -17.82
N HIS A 245 -48.45 -95.75 -17.85
CA HIS A 245 -47.04 -95.70 -17.46
C HIS A 245 -46.19 -94.85 -18.44
N LEU A 246 -46.39 -95.00 -19.75
CA LEU A 246 -45.75 -94.19 -20.78
C LEU A 246 -46.13 -92.71 -20.64
N GLU A 247 -47.40 -92.42 -20.34
CA GLU A 247 -47.89 -91.07 -20.11
C GLU A 247 -47.26 -90.43 -18.85
N LEU A 248 -47.14 -91.18 -17.75
CA LEU A 248 -46.43 -90.73 -16.55
C LEU A 248 -44.93 -90.51 -16.82
N LEU A 249 -44.29 -91.34 -17.65
CA LEU A 249 -42.90 -91.14 -18.07
C LEU A 249 -42.71 -89.89 -18.93
N ARG A 250 -43.61 -89.63 -19.90
CA ARG A 250 -43.61 -88.39 -20.70
C ARG A 250 -43.72 -87.15 -19.83
N ARG A 251 -44.66 -87.15 -18.88
CA ARG A 251 -44.81 -86.04 -17.91
C ARG A 251 -43.57 -85.86 -17.04
N LYS A 252 -42.94 -86.96 -16.60
CA LYS A 252 -41.67 -86.90 -15.86
C LYS A 252 -40.52 -86.32 -16.70
N ILE A 253 -40.45 -86.66 -17.99
CA ILE A 253 -39.44 -86.09 -18.91
C ILE A 253 -39.70 -84.60 -19.11
N ALA A 254 -40.93 -84.19 -19.44
CA ALA A 254 -41.30 -82.78 -19.59
C ALA A 254 -40.95 -81.96 -18.33
N LEU A 255 -41.32 -82.44 -17.14
CA LEU A 255 -40.95 -81.80 -15.88
C LEU A 255 -39.43 -81.72 -15.65
N LEU A 256 -38.66 -82.73 -16.06
CA LEU A 256 -37.19 -82.69 -15.95
C LEU A 256 -36.57 -81.67 -16.92
N GLU A 257 -37.13 -81.53 -18.12
CA GLU A 257 -36.74 -80.50 -19.09
C GLU A 257 -37.12 -79.08 -18.63
N ASP A 258 -38.33 -78.88 -18.11
CA ASP A 258 -38.76 -77.59 -17.55
C ASP A 258 -37.88 -77.18 -16.38
N ASN A 259 -37.56 -78.12 -15.48
CA ASN A 259 -36.61 -77.89 -14.40
C ASN A 259 -35.18 -77.62 -14.91
N ALA A 260 -34.79 -78.15 -16.08
CA ALA A 260 -33.51 -77.83 -16.71
C ALA A 260 -33.51 -76.42 -17.33
N ARG A 261 -34.59 -76.05 -18.04
CA ARG A 261 -34.82 -74.71 -18.60
C ARG A 261 -34.80 -73.66 -17.47
N GLY A 262 -35.59 -73.84 -16.41
CA GLY A 262 -35.65 -72.93 -15.27
C GLY A 262 -34.30 -72.75 -14.55
N ARG A 263 -33.52 -73.83 -14.37
CA ARG A 263 -32.15 -73.71 -13.84
C ARG A 263 -31.21 -72.91 -14.76
N ALA A 264 -31.36 -73.01 -16.08
CA ALA A 264 -30.56 -72.22 -17.01
C ALA A 264 -30.91 -70.72 -16.92
N THR A 265 -32.21 -70.37 -16.86
CA THR A 265 -32.67 -68.99 -16.71
C THR A 265 -32.16 -68.36 -15.40
N LEU A 266 -32.32 -69.05 -14.26
CA LEU A 266 -31.83 -68.59 -12.96
C LEU A 266 -30.31 -68.44 -12.93
N GLN A 267 -29.58 -69.29 -13.66
CA GLN A 267 -28.13 -69.17 -13.80
C GLN A 267 -27.74 -67.90 -14.58
N THR A 268 -28.42 -67.60 -15.69
CA THR A 268 -28.16 -66.36 -16.46
C THR A 268 -28.52 -65.10 -15.67
N GLU A 269 -29.67 -65.07 -14.99
CA GLU A 269 -30.08 -63.94 -14.14
C GLU A 269 -29.07 -63.68 -13.01
N ARG A 270 -28.57 -64.76 -12.37
CA ARG A 270 -27.52 -64.67 -11.34
C ARG A 270 -26.22 -64.07 -11.89
N ASP A 271 -25.80 -64.50 -13.06
CA ASP A 271 -24.54 -64.05 -13.67
C ASP A 271 -24.65 -62.59 -14.13
N GLU A 272 -25.79 -62.18 -14.71
CA GLU A 272 -26.10 -60.79 -15.01
C GLU A 272 -26.12 -59.91 -13.75
N ALA A 273 -26.76 -60.37 -12.67
CA ALA A 273 -26.77 -59.67 -11.39
C ALA A 273 -25.36 -59.51 -10.82
N MET A 274 -24.50 -60.54 -10.89
CA MET A 274 -23.09 -60.43 -10.51
C MET A 274 -22.30 -59.46 -11.39
N HIS A 275 -22.54 -59.45 -12.71
CA HIS A 275 -21.92 -58.48 -13.62
C HIS A 275 -22.34 -57.04 -13.31
N LYS A 276 -23.63 -56.81 -13.02
CA LYS A 276 -24.17 -55.50 -12.59
C LYS A 276 -23.58 -55.05 -11.26
N ALA A 277 -23.51 -55.94 -10.26
CA ALA A 277 -22.89 -55.66 -8.96
C ALA A 277 -21.40 -55.28 -9.10
N ARG A 278 -20.62 -56.05 -9.88
CA ARG A 278 -19.21 -55.76 -10.17
C ARG A 278 -19.00 -54.43 -10.91
N ARG A 279 -19.90 -54.06 -11.83
CA ARG A 279 -19.88 -52.76 -12.51
C ARG A 279 -20.17 -51.61 -11.53
N ASN A 280 -21.14 -51.78 -10.65
CA ASN A 280 -21.52 -50.79 -9.66
C ASN A 280 -20.42 -50.57 -8.60
N SER A 281 -19.76 -51.64 -8.12
CA SER A 281 -18.60 -51.54 -7.22
C SER A 281 -17.51 -50.67 -7.83
N LYS A 282 -17.08 -50.98 -9.06
CA LYS A 282 -16.06 -50.20 -9.78
C LYS A 282 -16.45 -48.74 -10.02
N GLN A 283 -17.74 -48.44 -10.11
CA GLN A 283 -18.21 -47.06 -10.22
C GLN A 283 -18.21 -46.35 -8.86
N ALA A 284 -18.60 -47.03 -7.77
CA ALA A 284 -18.53 -46.51 -6.41
C ALA A 284 -17.08 -46.25 -5.95
N GLU A 285 -16.14 -47.14 -6.31
CA GLU A 285 -14.69 -46.97 -6.13
C GLU A 285 -14.20 -45.68 -6.79
N ARG A 286 -14.55 -45.46 -8.07
CA ARG A 286 -14.20 -44.23 -8.82
C ARG A 286 -14.78 -42.97 -8.20
N THR A 287 -16.06 -42.97 -7.84
CA THR A 287 -16.69 -41.78 -7.22
C THR A 287 -16.15 -41.49 -5.83
N THR A 288 -15.73 -42.53 -5.09
CA THR A 288 -15.05 -42.38 -3.78
C THR A 288 -13.67 -41.74 -3.95
N GLN A 289 -12.91 -42.17 -4.96
CA GLN A 289 -11.61 -41.59 -5.29
C GLN A 289 -11.73 -40.12 -5.73
N GLN A 290 -12.68 -39.81 -6.63
CA GLN A 290 -12.97 -38.43 -7.04
C GLN A 290 -13.40 -37.54 -5.86
N LEU A 291 -14.19 -38.07 -4.92
CA LEU A 291 -14.57 -37.36 -3.71
C LEU A 291 -13.38 -37.11 -2.77
N ALA A 292 -12.39 -38.01 -2.73
CA ALA A 292 -11.15 -37.80 -1.97
C ALA A 292 -10.27 -36.70 -2.61
N GLU A 293 -10.13 -36.72 -3.95
CA GLU A 293 -9.38 -35.72 -4.72
C GLU A 293 -9.97 -34.31 -4.55
N VAL A 294 -11.30 -34.16 -4.70
CA VAL A 294 -12.00 -32.88 -4.49
C VAL A 294 -11.90 -32.41 -3.02
N LYS A 295 -11.89 -33.32 -2.05
CA LYS A 295 -11.66 -32.97 -0.62
C LYS A 295 -10.22 -32.47 -0.37
N ALA A 296 -9.23 -33.05 -1.04
CA ALA A 296 -7.85 -32.59 -0.95
C ALA A 296 -7.69 -31.19 -1.59
N GLN A 297 -8.27 -30.96 -2.77
CA GLN A 297 -8.31 -29.65 -3.42
C GLN A 297 -9.02 -28.59 -2.55
N LEU A 298 -10.12 -28.96 -1.89
CA LEU A 298 -10.83 -28.07 -0.96
C LEU A 298 -10.01 -27.75 0.31
N ALA A 299 -9.15 -28.65 0.77
CA ALA A 299 -8.24 -28.39 1.88
C ALA A 299 -7.11 -27.43 1.46
N GLU A 300 -6.53 -27.65 0.28
CA GLU A 300 -5.50 -26.80 -0.33
C GLU A 300 -5.99 -25.36 -0.54
N VAL A 301 -7.16 -25.17 -1.17
CA VAL A 301 -7.75 -23.83 -1.39
C VAL A 301 -8.06 -23.13 -0.06
N LYS A 302 -8.40 -23.86 1.02
CA LYS A 302 -8.56 -23.28 2.36
C LYS A 302 -7.23 -22.87 2.98
N HIS A 303 -6.16 -23.64 2.76
CA HIS A 303 -4.82 -23.27 3.21
C HIS A 303 -4.35 -21.97 2.53
N GLN A 304 -4.45 -21.89 1.21
CA GLN A 304 -4.11 -20.70 0.42
C GLN A 304 -4.96 -19.47 0.81
N LEU A 305 -6.24 -19.66 1.15
CA LEU A 305 -7.10 -18.57 1.64
C LEU A 305 -6.64 -18.04 3.01
N ASN A 306 -6.17 -18.92 3.90
CA ASN A 306 -5.60 -18.51 5.19
C ASN A 306 -4.28 -17.74 4.97
N GLU A 307 -3.36 -18.25 4.13
CA GLU A 307 -2.11 -17.54 3.79
C GLU A 307 -2.38 -16.15 3.19
N ALA A 308 -3.34 -16.05 2.27
CA ALA A 308 -3.77 -14.77 1.71
C ALA A 308 -4.33 -13.79 2.76
N SER A 309 -4.92 -14.31 3.85
CA SER A 309 -5.38 -13.49 4.98
C SER A 309 -4.22 -13.00 5.86
N GLU A 310 -3.20 -13.83 6.11
CA GLU A 310 -1.98 -13.43 6.82
C GLU A 310 -1.18 -12.38 6.03
N TYR A 311 -0.97 -12.61 4.73
CA TYR A 311 -0.31 -11.62 3.86
C TYR A 311 -1.03 -10.27 3.86
N LYS A 312 -2.37 -10.27 3.94
CA LYS A 312 -3.18 -9.04 4.07
C LYS A 312 -2.97 -8.35 5.42
N ILE A 313 -2.85 -9.09 6.52
CA ILE A 313 -2.54 -8.54 7.85
C ILE A 313 -1.17 -7.86 7.83
N THR A 314 -0.12 -8.57 7.42
CA THR A 314 1.24 -8.01 7.38
C THR A 314 1.37 -6.83 6.40
N ALA A 315 0.61 -6.82 5.30
CA ALA A 315 0.56 -5.69 4.38
C ALA A 315 -0.05 -4.43 5.02
N LEU A 316 -1.12 -4.59 5.81
CA LEU A 316 -1.76 -3.49 6.54
C LEU A 316 -0.87 -2.95 7.68
N GLU A 317 -0.11 -3.83 8.34
CA GLU A 317 0.88 -3.43 9.36
C GLU A 317 2.05 -2.65 8.75
N ARG A 318 2.58 -3.11 7.61
CA ARG A 318 3.60 -2.38 6.85
C ARG A 318 3.08 -1.02 6.36
N ALA A 319 1.82 -0.94 5.89
CA ALA A 319 1.21 0.33 5.50
C ALA A 319 1.13 1.32 6.67
N ARG A 320 0.60 0.90 7.82
CA ARG A 320 0.60 1.71 9.06
C ARG A 320 2.01 2.18 9.43
N LYS A 321 3.02 1.33 9.28
CA LYS A 321 4.40 1.71 9.60
C LYS A 321 4.99 2.72 8.63
N CYS A 322 4.61 2.68 7.35
CA CYS A 322 4.92 3.74 6.40
C CYS A 322 4.26 5.06 6.80
N ASP A 323 2.97 5.06 7.18
CA ASP A 323 2.24 6.26 7.62
C ASP A 323 2.89 6.90 8.86
N GLU A 324 3.26 6.10 9.88
CA GLU A 324 4.00 6.56 11.06
C GLU A 324 5.33 7.23 10.68
N LEU A 325 6.12 6.56 9.84
CA LEU A 325 7.44 7.06 9.43
C LEU A 325 7.32 8.32 8.57
N GLN A 326 6.31 8.42 7.71
CA GLN A 326 6.04 9.59 6.89
C GLN A 326 5.60 10.79 7.75
N SER A 327 4.72 10.59 8.74
CA SER A 327 4.39 11.62 9.73
C SER A 327 5.65 12.11 10.46
N ARG A 328 6.52 11.20 10.88
CA ARG A 328 7.76 11.54 11.58
C ARG A 328 8.78 12.27 10.70
N VAL A 329 8.82 12.00 9.39
CA VAL A 329 9.62 12.79 8.44
C VAL A 329 9.09 14.23 8.37
N CYS A 330 7.78 14.43 8.20
CA CYS A 330 7.20 15.77 8.13
C CYS A 330 7.43 16.59 9.43
N GLU A 331 7.36 15.96 10.61
CA GLU A 331 7.74 16.59 11.88
C GLU A 331 9.20 17.09 11.86
N LEU A 332 10.13 16.23 11.42
CA LEU A 332 11.56 16.57 11.36
C LEU A 332 11.86 17.64 10.29
N GLU A 333 11.12 17.68 9.20
CA GLU A 333 11.24 18.71 8.16
C GLU A 333 10.77 20.09 8.67
N THR A 334 9.62 20.17 9.34
CA THR A 334 9.14 21.44 9.92
C THR A 334 10.08 21.97 11.03
N GLU A 335 10.62 21.08 11.86
CA GLU A 335 11.63 21.45 12.88
C GLU A 335 12.95 21.90 12.24
N ARG A 336 13.41 21.24 11.16
CA ARG A 336 14.56 21.67 10.37
C ARG A 336 14.36 23.07 9.80
N GLU A 337 13.20 23.37 9.21
CA GLU A 337 12.90 24.69 8.67
C GLU A 337 12.88 25.77 9.76
N ARG A 338 12.27 25.47 10.91
CA ARG A 338 12.27 26.34 12.10
C ARG A 338 13.69 26.68 12.57
N LEU A 339 14.57 25.68 12.64
CA LEU A 339 15.98 25.85 13.04
C LEU A 339 16.80 26.61 11.99
N VAL A 340 16.58 26.37 10.70
CA VAL A 340 17.22 27.12 9.60
C VAL A 340 16.81 28.59 9.63
N GLY A 341 15.52 28.88 9.85
CA GLY A 341 15.02 30.25 10.03
C GLY A 341 15.64 30.97 11.23
N GLN A 342 15.78 30.29 12.37
CA GLN A 342 16.48 30.84 13.53
C GLN A 342 17.97 31.11 13.24
N LEU A 343 18.67 30.17 12.58
CA LEU A 343 20.07 30.34 12.19
C LEU A 343 20.26 31.53 11.23
N ALA A 344 19.33 31.75 10.29
CA ALA A 344 19.34 32.92 9.42
C ALA A 344 19.16 34.23 10.20
N ALA A 345 18.23 34.27 11.17
CA ALA A 345 18.02 35.44 12.03
C ALA A 345 19.24 35.75 12.91
N TYR A 346 19.91 34.73 13.47
CA TYR A 346 21.16 34.91 14.21
C TYR A 346 22.30 35.42 13.32
N LYS A 347 22.46 34.86 12.10
CA LYS A 347 23.47 35.34 11.13
C LYS A 347 23.24 36.80 10.71
N SER A 348 21.99 37.19 10.47
CA SER A 348 21.63 38.58 10.15
C SER A 348 21.96 39.54 11.32
N ARG A 349 21.57 39.18 12.54
CA ARG A 349 21.88 39.95 13.75
C ARG A 349 23.38 40.10 14.00
N ALA A 350 24.16 39.04 13.74
CA ALA A 350 25.61 39.08 13.87
C ALA A 350 26.27 40.01 12.85
N ARG A 351 25.81 40.04 11.58
CA ARG A 351 26.29 40.98 10.56
C ARG A 351 26.02 42.43 10.96
N SER A 352 24.78 42.74 11.32
CA SER A 352 24.38 44.09 11.76
C SER A 352 25.15 44.56 12.99
N ALA A 353 25.49 43.67 13.94
CA ALA A 353 26.34 43.99 15.09
C ALA A 353 27.80 44.27 14.71
N VAL A 354 28.33 43.66 13.64
CA VAL A 354 29.67 43.95 13.11
C VAL A 354 29.68 45.26 12.32
N GLU A 355 28.69 45.48 11.46
CA GLU A 355 28.50 46.71 10.67
C GLU A 355 28.37 47.93 11.60
N THR A 356 27.46 47.92 12.56
CA THR A 356 27.30 49.01 13.54
C THR A 356 28.54 49.21 14.44
N SER A 357 29.34 48.17 14.69
CA SER A 357 30.64 48.30 15.36
C SER A 357 31.69 48.99 14.47
N HIS A 358 31.70 48.69 13.17
CA HIS A 358 32.56 49.32 12.19
C HIS A 358 32.19 50.80 11.98
N ASP A 359 30.90 51.11 11.77
CA ASP A 359 30.39 52.47 11.61
C ASP A 359 30.67 53.35 12.83
N ARG A 360 30.74 52.78 14.04
CA ARG A 360 31.17 53.51 15.22
C ARG A 360 32.68 53.82 15.15
N ARG A 361 33.53 52.81 14.88
CA ARG A 361 34.98 53.00 14.74
C ARG A 361 35.34 54.05 13.69
N VAL A 362 34.69 54.03 12.52
CA VAL A 362 34.95 54.99 11.43
C VAL A 362 34.59 56.43 11.85
N ARG A 363 33.51 56.61 12.63
CA ARG A 363 33.16 57.92 13.21
C ARG A 363 34.10 58.35 14.34
N ASP A 364 34.47 57.42 15.22
CA ASP A 364 35.44 57.64 16.29
C ASP A 364 36.80 58.07 15.69
N GLU A 365 37.23 57.44 14.60
CA GLU A 365 38.47 57.72 13.86
C GLU A 365 38.45 59.06 13.11
N HIS A 366 37.34 59.42 12.46
CA HIS A 366 37.15 60.78 11.90
C HIS A 366 37.23 61.85 13.00
N THR A 367 36.55 61.61 14.13
CA THR A 367 36.55 62.54 15.27
C THR A 367 37.95 62.71 15.86
N LEU A 368 38.70 61.62 16.04
CA LEU A 368 40.10 61.65 16.48
C LEU A 368 41.02 62.34 15.47
N SER A 369 40.77 62.22 14.17
CA SER A 369 41.58 62.86 13.12
C SER A 369 41.36 64.38 13.10
N HIS A 370 40.10 64.83 13.11
CA HIS A 370 39.76 66.25 13.26
C HIS A 370 40.33 66.86 14.56
N LEU A 371 40.27 66.14 15.69
CA LEU A 371 40.88 66.60 16.95
C LEU A 371 42.41 66.66 16.89
N ARG A 372 43.08 65.80 16.12
CA ARG A 372 44.54 65.89 15.87
C ARG A 372 44.89 67.08 14.98
N GLU A 373 44.08 67.36 13.97
CA GLU A 373 44.23 68.50 13.06
C GLU A 373 44.08 69.83 13.82
N GLU A 374 43.01 70.01 14.58
CA GLU A 374 42.81 71.20 15.43
C GLU A 374 43.90 71.32 16.51
N LEU A 375 44.34 70.22 17.13
CA LEU A 375 45.44 70.25 18.09
C LEU A 375 46.79 70.64 17.44
N ASN A 376 47.04 70.25 16.19
CA ASN A 376 48.22 70.67 15.45
C ASN A 376 48.12 72.13 14.99
N ARG A 377 46.94 72.60 14.60
CA ARG A 377 46.65 74.02 14.32
C ARG A 377 46.83 74.90 15.57
N LEU A 378 46.36 74.45 16.73
CA LEU A 378 46.57 75.16 18.00
C LEU A 378 48.06 75.19 18.38
N LYS A 379 48.83 74.13 18.10
CA LYS A 379 50.29 74.13 18.28
C LYS A 379 50.99 75.15 17.37
N THR A 380 50.62 75.27 16.09
CA THR A 380 51.23 76.27 15.19
C THR A 380 50.86 77.69 15.62
N GLN A 381 49.59 77.95 15.96
CA GLN A 381 49.15 79.23 16.50
C GLN A 381 49.87 79.59 17.83
N LEU A 382 50.14 78.60 18.69
CA LEU A 382 50.91 78.80 19.92
C LEU A 382 52.38 79.09 19.63
N ALA A 383 52.98 78.42 18.63
CA ALA A 383 54.35 78.71 18.19
C ALA A 383 54.47 80.13 17.61
N ASP A 384 53.55 80.54 16.74
CA ASP A 384 53.51 81.88 16.12
C ASP A 384 53.33 82.98 17.17
N THR A 385 52.42 82.80 18.12
CA THR A 385 52.18 83.77 19.20
C THR A 385 53.37 83.86 20.16
N ASN A 386 54.01 82.73 20.50
CA ASN A 386 55.23 82.72 21.32
C ASN A 386 56.44 83.35 20.56
N HIS A 387 56.54 83.15 19.25
CA HIS A 387 57.56 83.82 18.43
C HIS A 387 57.34 85.34 18.39
N ARG A 388 56.10 85.80 18.20
CA ARG A 388 55.75 87.24 18.26
C ARG A 388 55.99 87.84 19.64
N LEU A 389 55.72 87.10 20.72
CA LEU A 389 56.04 87.51 22.09
C LEU A 389 57.56 87.63 22.29
N SER A 390 58.34 86.69 21.76
CA SER A 390 59.81 86.74 21.78
C SER A 390 60.36 87.96 21.03
N GLN A 391 59.82 88.27 19.85
CA GLN A 391 60.16 89.50 19.11
C GLN A 391 59.83 90.76 19.92
N LEU A 392 58.67 90.81 20.58
CA LEU A 392 58.26 91.93 21.44
C LEU A 392 59.17 92.08 22.67
N GLN A 393 59.64 90.98 23.29
CA GLN A 393 60.63 91.03 24.38
C GLN A 393 61.99 91.56 23.91
N VAL A 394 62.46 91.16 22.73
CA VAL A 394 63.69 91.70 22.12
C VAL A 394 63.53 93.19 21.84
N PHE A 395 62.39 93.61 21.29
CA PHE A 395 62.07 95.02 21.05
C PHE A 395 62.02 95.83 22.36
N ARG A 396 61.31 95.35 23.39
CA ARG A 396 61.26 95.97 24.73
C ARG A 396 62.66 96.11 25.32
N SER A 397 63.51 95.10 25.18
CA SER A 397 64.89 95.11 25.66
C SER A 397 65.75 96.15 24.93
N SER A 398 65.58 96.31 23.62
CA SER A 398 66.28 97.32 22.82
C SER A 398 65.81 98.74 23.14
N VAL A 399 64.50 98.96 23.30
CA VAL A 399 63.94 100.25 23.72
C VAL A 399 64.39 100.62 25.14
N ALA A 400 64.36 99.68 26.08
CA ALA A 400 64.83 99.88 27.44
C ALA A 400 66.32 100.27 27.49
N LYS A 401 67.16 99.67 26.64
CA LYS A 401 68.58 100.07 26.48
C LYS A 401 68.74 101.47 25.91
N LEU A 402 68.03 101.81 24.82
CA LEU A 402 68.05 103.15 24.22
C LEU A 402 67.62 104.25 25.21
N LEU A 403 66.63 103.97 26.06
CA LEU A 403 66.10 104.88 27.07
C LEU A 403 66.84 104.84 28.42
N HIS A 404 67.96 104.11 28.51
CA HIS A 404 68.75 103.94 29.74
C HIS A 404 67.85 103.52 30.94
N ALA A 405 66.97 102.55 30.67
CA ALA A 405 65.86 102.12 31.52
C ALA A 405 65.76 100.58 31.57
N SER A 406 66.92 99.90 31.62
CA SER A 406 67.06 98.43 31.55
C SER A 406 66.17 97.69 32.55
N ASP A 407 66.10 98.20 33.78
CA ASP A 407 65.51 97.52 34.93
C ASP A 407 64.14 98.11 35.33
N CYS A 408 63.57 98.95 34.46
CA CYS A 408 62.27 99.59 34.68
C CYS A 408 61.09 98.68 34.27
N SER A 409 59.90 98.95 34.83
CA SER A 409 58.67 98.23 34.44
C SER A 409 58.26 98.57 33.01
N ASP A 410 57.45 97.71 32.38
CA ASP A 410 56.93 97.97 31.02
C ASP A 410 56.16 99.30 30.94
N SER A 411 55.43 99.66 32.01
CA SER A 411 54.77 100.96 32.19
C SER A 411 55.75 102.13 32.17
N ASP A 412 56.87 102.03 32.89
CA ASP A 412 57.88 103.10 32.95
C ASP A 412 58.61 103.27 31.61
N VAL A 413 58.92 102.15 30.94
CA VAL A 413 59.57 102.14 29.62
C VAL A 413 58.63 102.76 28.57
N LEU A 414 57.34 102.40 28.60
CA LEU A 414 56.31 103.04 27.77
C LEU A 414 56.18 104.54 28.06
N GLN A 415 56.13 104.95 29.32
CA GLN A 415 55.98 106.36 29.69
C GLN A 415 57.20 107.20 29.29
N LYS A 416 58.42 106.67 29.44
CA LYS A 416 59.67 107.29 28.95
C LYS A 416 59.67 107.37 27.41
N LEU A 417 59.30 106.30 26.71
CA LEU A 417 59.21 106.28 25.25
C LEU A 417 58.19 107.32 24.74
N GLN A 418 57.00 107.36 25.35
CA GLN A 418 55.93 108.29 25.01
C GLN A 418 56.34 109.75 25.25
N THR A 419 57.12 110.02 26.29
CA THR A 419 57.73 111.34 26.55
C THR A 419 58.70 111.74 25.43
N VAL A 420 59.62 110.84 25.02
CA VAL A 420 60.56 111.09 23.92
C VAL A 420 59.83 111.30 22.58
N CYS A 421 58.86 110.44 22.27
CA CYS A 421 58.04 110.56 21.06
C CYS A 421 57.26 111.89 21.03
N SER A 422 56.70 112.33 22.17
CA SER A 422 55.97 113.60 22.26
C SER A 422 56.89 114.80 22.04
N GLY A 423 58.08 114.80 22.65
CA GLY A 423 59.12 115.81 22.38
C GLY A 423 59.56 115.84 20.91
N HIS A 424 59.64 114.67 20.26
CA HIS A 424 59.97 114.59 18.83
C HIS A 424 58.82 115.11 17.93
N HIS A 425 57.55 114.93 18.31
CA HIS A 425 56.41 115.53 17.59
C HIS A 425 56.42 117.06 17.70
N HIS A 426 56.78 117.62 18.86
CA HIS A 426 56.96 119.08 19.02
C HIS A 426 58.10 119.63 18.14
N LEU A 427 59.17 118.87 17.91
CA LEU A 427 60.25 119.24 16.99
C LEU A 427 59.83 119.10 15.51
N ALA A 428 59.16 118.00 15.15
CA ALA A 428 58.72 117.73 13.78
C ALA A 428 57.69 118.75 13.25
N HIS A 429 56.87 119.32 14.12
CA HIS A 429 55.84 120.32 13.75
C HIS A 429 56.40 121.65 13.19
N HIS A 430 57.71 121.92 13.30
CA HIS A 430 58.29 123.18 12.86
C HIS A 430 58.73 123.24 11.38
N HIS A 431 58.67 122.15 10.61
CA HIS A 431 59.02 122.17 9.18
C HIS A 431 57.90 121.72 8.23
N HIS A 432 57.30 122.74 7.59
CA HIS A 432 56.56 122.77 6.32
C HIS A 432 55.02 122.52 6.34
N PRO A 433 54.22 123.30 5.56
CA PRO A 433 52.74 123.25 5.57
C PRO A 433 52.10 122.62 4.31
N HIS A 434 50.81 122.25 4.43
CA HIS A 434 49.86 121.83 3.36
C HIS A 434 50.30 120.61 2.47
N ARG A 435 49.41 119.68 2.09
CA ARG A 435 47.99 119.83 1.77
C ARG A 435 47.22 118.49 1.82
N HIS A 436 45.95 118.53 2.25
CA HIS A 436 44.82 117.59 2.01
C HIS A 436 44.87 116.09 2.39
N HIS A 437 44.09 115.78 3.43
CA HIS A 437 43.14 114.65 3.60
C HIS A 437 43.14 113.43 2.65
N SER A 438 43.12 112.23 3.23
CA SER A 438 41.90 111.37 3.29
C SER A 438 42.14 110.14 4.20
N ALA A 439 41.06 109.49 4.69
CA ALA A 439 41.02 108.35 5.64
C ALA A 439 41.76 108.57 6.99
N SER A 440 41.14 108.67 8.17
CA SER A 440 39.84 108.24 8.68
C SER A 440 39.59 106.72 8.69
N ASN A 441 39.01 106.23 9.80
CA ASN A 441 38.60 104.85 10.11
C ASN A 441 39.69 103.84 10.54
N LEU A 442 40.15 103.97 11.80
CA LEU A 442 40.63 102.82 12.61
C LEU A 442 40.16 102.96 14.08
N SER A 443 38.84 103.07 14.25
CA SER A 443 38.17 102.85 15.54
C SER A 443 36.83 102.14 15.30
N ARG A 444 36.60 101.07 16.06
CA ARG A 444 35.39 100.21 16.08
C ARG A 444 34.96 99.59 14.74
N ARG A 445 35.33 98.31 14.55
CA ARG A 445 34.41 97.23 14.13
C ARG A 445 35.05 95.86 14.33
N TYR A 446 34.72 95.23 15.45
CA TYR A 446 34.64 93.77 15.56
C TYR A 446 33.52 93.45 16.56
N ASP A 447 32.29 93.68 16.11
CA ASP A 447 31.08 93.25 16.80
C ASP A 447 29.98 92.91 15.77
N SER A 448 29.41 91.71 15.94
CA SER A 448 28.14 91.17 15.45
C SER A 448 27.69 91.34 13.97
N SER A 449 27.80 90.25 13.21
CA SER A 449 26.75 89.69 12.30
C SER A 449 27.26 88.35 11.72
N SER A 450 26.76 87.17 12.13
CA SER A 450 25.48 86.49 11.79
C SER A 450 25.31 86.14 10.30
N PRO A 451 24.70 84.97 9.95
CA PRO A 451 23.66 84.28 10.72
C PRO A 451 23.91 82.78 11.05
N LEU A 452 23.26 82.31 12.12
CA LEU A 452 22.69 80.95 12.19
C LEU A 452 21.33 80.96 11.46
N PRO A 453 20.99 79.87 10.76
CA PRO A 453 19.74 79.19 11.12
C PRO A 453 19.96 77.66 11.28
N GLY A 454 19.06 76.99 12.02
CA GLY A 454 19.05 75.52 12.12
C GLY A 454 19.51 74.93 13.46
N GLY A 455 19.28 75.62 14.57
CA GLY A 455 19.28 74.96 15.88
C GLY A 455 17.88 74.45 16.20
N ASP A 456 17.66 73.15 16.08
CA ASP A 456 16.47 72.48 16.64
C ASP A 456 16.80 71.06 17.10
N LEU A 457 17.32 70.98 18.33
CA LEU A 457 17.45 69.75 19.11
C LEU A 457 16.59 69.89 20.36
N HIS A 458 15.26 69.81 20.21
CA HIS A 458 14.36 69.64 21.34
C HIS A 458 13.86 68.20 21.42
N VAL A 459 14.32 67.47 22.43
CA VAL A 459 13.73 66.20 22.83
C VAL A 459 12.33 66.47 23.39
N SER A 460 11.30 65.81 22.88
CA SER A 460 10.00 65.75 23.56
C SER A 460 9.38 64.36 23.43
N ARG A 461 8.51 64.03 24.39
CA ARG A 461 7.81 62.75 24.50
C ARG A 461 6.32 62.94 24.22
N TYR A 462 5.72 61.95 23.55
CA TYR A 462 4.36 61.40 23.73
C TYR A 462 3.12 62.33 23.78
N ASP A 463 2.08 61.87 23.06
CA ASP A 463 0.64 62.13 23.24
C ASP A 463 0.12 63.58 22.92
N ASP A 464 -1.07 63.80 22.33
CA ASP A 464 -2.11 62.87 21.86
C ASP A 464 -3.04 63.49 20.76
N LEU A 465 -3.89 62.63 20.15
CA LEU A 465 -5.20 62.85 19.51
C LEU A 465 -5.42 63.68 18.20
N ALA A 466 -6.25 63.05 17.34
CA ALA A 466 -7.38 63.60 16.55
C ALA A 466 -7.21 64.15 15.10
N ALA A 467 -7.31 63.21 14.13
CA ALA A 467 -8.31 63.14 13.05
C ALA A 467 -8.59 64.30 12.04
N THR A 468 -8.63 63.97 10.73
CA THR A 468 -9.91 63.91 9.95
C THR A 468 -9.77 63.34 8.52
N THR A 469 -10.75 62.51 8.11
CA THR A 469 -11.26 62.23 6.72
C THR A 469 -10.33 61.70 5.59
N ALA A 470 -10.75 60.80 4.68
CA ALA A 470 -11.98 59.99 4.58
C ALA A 470 -11.87 58.82 3.56
N GLY A 471 -12.59 57.72 3.82
CA GLY A 471 -13.00 56.64 2.87
C GLY A 471 -11.93 55.63 2.41
N THR A 472 -12.19 54.34 2.20
CA THR A 472 -13.39 53.48 2.37
C THR A 472 -12.95 52.00 2.20
N GLY A 473 -13.55 50.96 2.79
CA GLY A 473 -14.62 50.88 3.81
C GLY A 473 -15.18 49.45 3.96
N GLY A 474 -15.25 48.91 5.19
CA GLY A 474 -15.68 47.52 5.51
C GLY A 474 -14.50 46.52 5.57
N GLY A 475 -14.45 45.51 6.45
CA GLY A 475 -15.38 45.01 7.48
C GLY A 475 -15.27 43.47 7.58
N SER A 476 -15.23 42.78 8.72
CA SER A 476 -15.47 43.17 10.13
C SER A 476 -14.71 42.23 11.11
N GLN A 477 -14.24 42.78 12.25
CA GLN A 477 -14.14 42.25 13.64
C GLN A 477 -13.85 40.73 13.91
N THR A 478 -13.17 40.31 14.99
CA THR A 478 -13.02 40.85 16.36
C THR A 478 -11.60 40.75 16.94
N LEU A 479 -11.34 41.38 18.10
CA LEU A 479 -10.08 41.35 18.86
C LEU A 479 -10.20 40.52 20.15
N GLY A 480 -9.06 40.04 20.67
CA GLY A 480 -8.91 39.47 22.02
C GLY A 480 -7.49 39.67 22.56
N CYS A 481 -7.34 40.32 23.72
CA CYS A 481 -6.04 40.78 24.23
C CYS A 481 -5.34 39.78 25.17
N ARG A 482 -4.00 39.86 25.21
CA ARG A 482 -3.16 39.22 26.23
C ARG A 482 -3.08 40.04 27.53
N PRO A 483 -2.97 39.39 28.71
CA PRO A 483 -2.23 39.90 29.85
C PRO A 483 -0.77 39.40 29.87
N LEU A 484 0.05 39.87 30.82
CA LEU A 484 1.49 39.58 30.94
C LEU A 484 1.85 38.84 32.25
N SER A 485 3.00 38.16 32.20
CA SER A 485 3.94 37.92 33.32
C SER A 485 3.52 37.06 34.52
N SER A 486 4.16 35.89 34.63
CA SER A 486 4.79 35.46 35.88
C SER A 486 6.02 34.57 35.62
N SER A 487 7.08 34.77 36.42
CA SER A 487 8.26 33.89 36.45
C SER A 487 8.22 33.02 37.71
N PRO A 488 8.91 31.87 37.71
CA PRO A 488 9.60 31.46 38.93
C PRO A 488 11.05 30.99 38.71
N VAL A 489 11.93 31.57 39.54
CA VAL A 489 12.97 30.93 40.39
C VAL A 489 13.87 29.81 39.82
N HIS A 490 15.17 29.91 40.12
CA HIS A 490 16.19 28.91 39.81
C HIS A 490 15.99 27.54 40.49
N GLY A 491 16.31 26.46 39.75
CA GLY A 491 16.67 25.17 40.31
C GLY A 491 17.97 24.64 39.70
N ARG A 492 19.11 24.76 40.40
CA ARG A 492 20.33 24.01 40.05
C ARG A 492 20.16 22.56 40.49
N ARG A 493 20.42 21.60 39.61
CA ARG A 493 20.96 20.29 40.00
C ARG A 493 21.92 19.74 38.95
N TYR A 494 22.66 18.71 39.36
CA TYR A 494 23.90 18.25 38.74
C TYR A 494 23.69 17.54 37.40
N ILE A 495 24.77 17.48 36.63
CA ILE A 495 24.98 16.48 35.59
C ILE A 495 25.14 15.12 36.29
N ASP A 496 24.44 14.10 35.82
CA ASP A 496 24.92 12.72 35.92
C ASP A 496 24.62 12.01 34.60
N SER A 497 25.58 11.23 34.11
CA SER A 497 25.55 10.59 32.79
C SER A 497 25.45 9.08 32.94
N GLY A 498 24.27 8.63 33.39
CA GLY A 498 23.94 7.22 33.58
C GLY A 498 23.80 6.48 32.24
N PHE A 499 24.85 5.76 31.87
CA PHE A 499 24.84 4.76 30.80
C PHE A 499 24.06 3.53 31.30
N ASN A 500 22.99 3.10 30.60
CA ASN A 500 22.15 2.02 31.10
C ASN A 500 21.56 1.17 29.96
N ASP A 501 22.38 0.30 29.38
CA ASP A 501 21.92 -0.77 28.48
C ASP A 501 21.01 -1.73 29.24
N HIS A 502 19.79 -1.93 28.71
CA HIS A 502 18.92 -3.06 29.05
C HIS A 502 18.40 -3.67 27.76
N ASP A 503 19.11 -4.71 27.29
CA ASP A 503 18.62 -5.64 26.30
C ASP A 503 17.32 -6.29 26.79
N HIS A 504 16.21 -5.92 26.16
CA HIS A 504 14.98 -6.71 26.24
C HIS A 504 14.99 -7.75 25.11
N HIS A 505 15.66 -8.88 25.36
CA HIS A 505 15.35 -10.12 24.61
C HIS A 505 13.87 -10.44 24.81
N TYR A 506 13.13 -10.51 23.70
CA TYR A 506 11.79 -11.08 23.63
C TYR A 506 11.90 -12.41 22.88
N ASP A 507 12.20 -13.47 23.63
CA ASP A 507 12.10 -14.85 23.14
C ASP A 507 10.62 -15.29 23.21
N ASP A 508 9.82 -14.91 22.21
CA ASP A 508 8.43 -15.37 22.04
C ASP A 508 8.40 -16.80 21.47
N ASP A 509 8.76 -17.77 22.32
CA ASP A 509 8.75 -19.21 22.03
C ASP A 509 7.31 -19.75 22.00
N PHE A 510 6.58 -19.44 20.92
CA PHE A 510 5.14 -19.72 20.79
C PHE A 510 4.86 -21.21 20.45
N ASP A 511 4.80 -22.06 21.47
CA ASP A 511 4.56 -23.52 21.36
C ASP A 511 3.24 -23.86 20.62
N PHE A 512 3.39 -24.20 19.33
CA PHE A 512 2.30 -24.60 18.43
C PHE A 512 1.86 -26.07 18.58
N HIS A 513 2.38 -26.84 19.54
CA HIS A 513 2.16 -28.29 19.64
C HIS A 513 1.17 -28.74 20.73
N LYS A 514 0.15 -27.93 21.01
CA LYS A 514 -0.85 -28.23 22.04
C LYS A 514 -2.33 -28.06 21.66
N LYS A 515 -2.72 -28.56 20.47
CA LYS A 515 -4.09 -29.06 20.17
C LYS A 515 -4.19 -29.76 18.80
N TYR A 516 -4.01 -31.08 18.80
CA TYR A 516 -4.70 -32.04 17.92
C TYR A 516 -4.89 -33.35 18.69
#